data_AF-A0A7U0N8H0-F1
#
_entry.id   AF-A0A7U0N8H0-F1
#
_cell.length_a   1.000
_cell.length_b   1.000
_cell.length_c   1.000
_cell.angle_alpha   90.00
_cell.angle_beta   90.00
_cell.angle_gamma   90.00
#
_symmetry.space_group_name_H-M   'P 1'
#
loop_
_entity.id
_entity.type
_entity.pdbx_description
1 polymer ?
#
loop_
_entity_poly.entity_id
_entity_poly.type
_entity_poly.pdbx_seq_one_letter_code
_entity_poly.pdbx_strand_id
1 'polypeptide(L)'
;MLSKIVKWLFQLPGRLFGGIFRSRLTIFIFFMLIAVGVFSTKRYLRAHQNDDEFVSITPTDYNRAIQREMPLREAREQCGGPLHDNAGQPWPASAGYLHQPEHKNSGRLQQLTLDNQNNAFPVLVKLETPGQPQQLAEVFIPAAGSFNIKTNPAGEYIMKIRNIKSGCNFRSRPFTLSSHLDWRLPLNTQTDGSVRLQPISDREF
;
A
#
# COMPACT_ATOMS: atom_id res chain seq x y z
N MET A 1 40.39 6.73 51.50
CA MET A 1 40.16 5.30 51.14
C MET A 1 40.50 4.94 49.68
N LEU A 2 40.55 5.88 48.72
CA LEU A 2 40.91 5.57 47.31
C LEU A 2 42.38 5.17 47.07
N SER A 3 43.33 5.62 47.91
CA SER A 3 44.77 5.33 47.71
C SER A 3 45.15 3.85 47.90
N LYS A 4 44.34 3.06 48.62
CA LYS A 4 44.59 1.62 48.83
C LYS A 4 44.17 0.75 47.63
N ILE A 5 43.22 1.21 46.81
CA ILE A 5 42.68 0.43 45.68
C ILE A 5 43.61 0.54 44.46
N VAL A 6 44.23 1.71 44.24
CA VAL A 6 45.15 1.94 43.12
C VAL A 6 46.47 1.16 43.26
N LYS A 7 46.98 0.98 44.49
CA LYS A 7 48.17 0.15 44.73
C LYS A 7 47.91 -1.35 44.50
N TRP A 8 46.69 -1.82 44.66
CA TRP A 8 46.33 -3.22 44.44
C TRP A 8 46.25 -3.56 42.94
N LEU A 9 45.76 -2.63 42.11
CA LEU A 9 45.65 -2.83 40.66
C LEU A 9 47.01 -2.92 39.94
N PHE A 10 48.03 -2.21 40.43
CA PHE A 10 49.37 -2.19 39.82
C PHE A 10 50.30 -3.32 40.27
N GLN A 11 49.95 -4.10 41.31
CA GLN A 11 50.77 -5.24 41.78
C GLN A 11 50.31 -6.61 41.25
N LEU A 12 49.15 -6.68 40.59
CA LEU A 12 48.63 -7.92 39.99
C LEU A 12 49.46 -8.50 38.82
N PRO A 13 50.12 -7.70 37.94
CA PRO A 13 50.87 -8.29 36.84
C PRO A 13 52.15 -9.01 37.31
N GLY A 14 52.84 -8.48 38.34
CA GLY A 14 54.10 -9.05 38.80
C GLY A 14 53.95 -10.39 39.54
N ARG A 15 52.82 -10.59 40.24
CA ARG A 15 52.62 -11.75 41.12
C ARG A 15 51.99 -12.96 40.41
N LEU A 16 51.21 -12.74 39.35
CA LEU A 16 50.61 -13.82 38.55
C LEU A 16 51.51 -14.27 37.38
N PHE A 17 52.30 -13.36 36.81
CA PHE A 17 53.16 -13.70 35.66
C PHE A 17 54.60 -14.06 36.04
N GLY A 18 55.03 -13.85 37.29
CA GLY A 18 56.41 -14.14 37.72
C GLY A 18 56.85 -15.60 37.52
N GLY A 19 55.92 -16.57 37.54
CA GLY A 19 56.22 -17.98 37.27
C GLY A 19 56.40 -18.31 35.78
N ILE A 20 55.70 -17.58 34.90
CA ILE A 20 55.65 -17.86 33.45
C ILE A 20 56.95 -17.41 32.76
N PHE A 21 57.64 -16.41 33.32
CA PHE A 21 58.89 -15.86 32.76
C PHE A 21 60.17 -16.47 33.34
N ARG A 22 60.08 -17.56 34.12
CA ARG A 22 61.25 -18.17 34.79
C ARG A 22 62.09 -19.06 33.88
N SER A 23 61.50 -19.59 32.80
CA SER A 23 62.18 -20.42 31.80
C SER A 23 61.97 -19.83 30.40
N ARG A 24 63.00 -19.82 29.57
CA ARG A 24 62.85 -19.38 28.16
C ARG A 24 61.79 -20.20 27.43
N LEU A 25 61.63 -21.47 27.79
CA LEU A 25 60.64 -22.38 27.20
C LEU A 25 59.18 -21.93 27.47
N THR A 26 58.87 -21.53 28.70
CA THR A 26 57.49 -21.12 29.06
C THR A 26 57.10 -19.79 28.41
N ILE A 27 58.08 -18.91 28.19
CA ILE A 27 57.88 -17.67 27.43
C ILE A 27 57.56 -17.99 25.96
N PHE A 28 58.34 -18.89 25.33
CA PHE A 28 58.07 -19.31 23.96
C PHE A 28 56.70 -19.97 23.82
N ILE A 29 56.31 -20.85 24.75
CA ILE A 29 54.99 -21.49 24.73
C ILE A 29 53.88 -20.46 24.90
N PHE A 30 54.05 -19.47 25.79
CA PHE A 30 53.06 -18.41 25.98
C PHE A 30 52.86 -17.56 24.72
N PHE A 31 53.93 -17.12 24.08
CA PHE A 31 53.82 -16.38 22.81
C PHE A 31 53.32 -17.26 21.66
N MET A 32 53.64 -18.56 21.65
CA MET A 32 53.13 -19.50 20.66
C MET A 32 51.61 -19.72 20.82
N LEU A 33 51.11 -19.82 22.06
CA LEU A 33 49.66 -19.88 22.33
C LEU A 33 48.94 -18.59 21.94
N ILE A 34 49.54 -17.42 22.17
CA ILE A 34 48.98 -16.14 21.70
C ILE A 34 48.96 -16.08 20.17
N ALA A 35 50.04 -16.50 19.51
CA ALA A 35 50.12 -16.54 18.05
C ALA A 35 49.10 -17.53 17.45
N VAL A 36 48.93 -18.71 18.05
CA VAL A 36 47.89 -19.67 17.67
C VAL A 36 46.49 -19.09 17.90
N GLY A 37 46.27 -18.38 19.01
CA GLY A 37 45.03 -17.66 19.28
C GLY A 37 44.69 -16.66 18.18
N VAL A 38 45.60 -15.75 17.84
CA VAL A 38 45.41 -14.73 16.79
C VAL A 38 45.28 -15.37 15.40
N PHE A 39 46.01 -16.45 15.12
CA PHE A 39 45.92 -17.16 13.85
C PHE A 39 44.59 -17.94 13.74
N SER A 40 44.08 -18.50 14.85
CA SER A 40 42.77 -19.17 14.89
C SER A 40 41.62 -18.19 14.74
N THR A 41 41.67 -16.96 15.29
CA THR A 41 40.64 -15.93 15.02
C THR A 41 40.68 -15.43 13.58
N LYS A 42 41.87 -15.24 13.00
CA LYS A 42 42.01 -14.82 11.60
C LYS A 42 41.58 -15.91 10.62
N ARG A 43 41.80 -17.19 10.97
CA ARG A 43 41.33 -18.34 10.17
C ARG A 43 39.84 -18.58 10.37
N TYR A 44 39.28 -18.29 11.55
CA TYR A 44 37.83 -18.32 11.81
C TYR A 44 37.10 -17.25 11.00
N LEU A 45 37.63 -16.02 10.95
CA LEU A 45 37.05 -14.94 10.12
C LEU A 45 37.21 -15.19 8.62
N ARG A 46 38.28 -15.87 8.17
CA ARG A 46 38.45 -16.25 6.75
C ARG A 46 37.68 -17.49 6.33
N ALA A 47 37.42 -18.42 7.26
CA ALA A 47 36.55 -19.56 6.99
C ALA A 47 35.08 -19.11 6.92
N HIS A 48 34.67 -18.12 7.72
CA HIS A 48 33.31 -17.60 7.69
C HIS A 48 33.00 -16.60 6.56
N GLN A 49 33.97 -16.27 5.70
CA GLN A 49 33.78 -15.34 4.59
C GLN A 49 33.74 -16.05 3.22
N ASN A 50 33.88 -17.38 3.20
CA ASN A 50 33.78 -18.19 1.98
C ASN A 50 32.60 -19.17 1.97
N ASP A 51 31.73 -19.10 2.99
CA ASP A 51 30.44 -19.82 3.03
C ASP A 51 29.25 -18.87 2.78
N ASP A 52 29.46 -17.73 2.11
CA ASP A 52 28.39 -17.04 1.36
C ASP A 52 28.20 -17.75 0.01
N GLU A 53 28.15 -19.08 0.06
CA GLU A 53 27.59 -19.91 -0.99
C GLU A 53 26.08 -19.70 -0.97
N PHE A 54 25.54 -19.60 -2.18
CA PHE A 54 24.17 -19.38 -2.55
C PHE A 54 23.26 -20.50 -1.99
N VAL A 55 22.93 -20.44 -0.69
CA VAL A 55 21.93 -21.33 -0.11
C VAL A 55 20.58 -20.88 -0.65
N SER A 56 20.04 -21.72 -1.53
CA SER A 56 18.63 -21.73 -1.90
C SER A 56 17.80 -22.15 -0.70
N ILE A 57 17.70 -21.26 0.29
CA ILE A 57 16.70 -21.39 1.34
C ILE A 57 15.37 -21.14 0.65
N THR A 58 14.59 -22.20 0.44
CA THR A 58 13.16 -22.10 0.17
C THR A 58 12.60 -21.05 1.11
N PRO A 59 12.05 -19.93 0.60
CA PRO A 59 11.61 -18.86 1.47
C PRO A 59 10.47 -19.40 2.31
N THR A 60 10.74 -19.53 3.61
CA THR A 60 9.72 -19.57 4.64
C THR A 60 8.70 -18.49 4.35
N ASP A 61 7.46 -18.87 4.58
CA ASP A 61 6.21 -18.21 4.24
C ASP A 61 6.07 -16.78 4.82
N TYR A 62 6.87 -15.82 4.35
CA TYR A 62 6.60 -14.37 4.51
C TYR A 62 5.66 -13.87 3.40
N ASN A 63 5.32 -14.73 2.43
CA ASN A 63 4.45 -14.41 1.31
C ASN A 63 2.96 -14.58 1.64
N ARG A 64 2.60 -15.03 2.84
CA ARG A 64 1.23 -14.91 3.34
C ARG A 64 1.03 -13.52 3.93
N ALA A 65 0.65 -12.61 3.03
CA ALA A 65 0.14 -11.25 3.29
C ALA A 65 1.12 -10.07 3.20
N ILE A 66 2.16 -10.14 2.35
CA ILE A 66 2.49 -8.93 1.58
C ILE A 66 1.42 -8.85 0.50
N GLN A 67 0.32 -8.14 0.79
CA GLN A 67 -0.50 -7.58 -0.28
C GLN A 67 0.49 -6.85 -1.18
N ARG A 68 0.71 -7.38 -2.39
CA ARG A 68 1.52 -6.72 -3.40
C ARG A 68 0.83 -5.40 -3.69
N GLU A 69 1.20 -4.37 -2.94
CA GLU A 69 0.98 -3.00 -3.34
C GLU A 69 1.58 -2.91 -4.73
N MET A 70 0.70 -2.63 -5.67
CA MET A 70 0.98 -2.46 -7.07
C MET A 70 2.32 -1.73 -7.27
N PRO A 71 3.18 -2.15 -8.23
CA PRO A 71 4.39 -1.44 -8.56
C PRO A 71 4.12 0.06 -8.66
N LEU A 72 4.91 0.87 -7.95
CA LEU A 72 4.71 2.32 -7.76
C LEU A 72 4.47 3.11 -9.06
N ARG A 73 4.91 2.56 -10.20
CA ARG A 73 4.67 3.09 -11.54
C ARG A 73 3.25 2.82 -12.03
N GLU A 74 2.79 1.58 -11.94
CA GLU A 74 1.44 1.19 -12.36
C GLU A 74 0.40 1.83 -11.42
N ALA A 75 0.72 1.98 -10.12
CA ALA A 75 -0.12 2.70 -9.17
C ALA A 75 -0.23 4.19 -9.50
N ARG A 76 0.85 4.82 -10.00
CA ARG A 76 0.84 6.21 -10.47
C ARG A 76 0.05 6.41 -11.74
N GLU A 77 -0.02 5.42 -12.62
CA GLU A 77 -0.83 5.50 -13.83
C GLU A 77 -2.33 5.51 -13.51
N GLN A 78 -2.71 4.86 -12.40
CA GLN A 78 -4.09 4.69 -11.96
C GLN A 78 -4.52 5.75 -10.93
N CYS A 79 -3.56 6.27 -10.16
CA CYS A 79 -3.79 7.19 -9.06
C CYS A 79 -2.92 8.46 -9.20
N GLY A 80 -3.57 9.60 -9.38
CA GLY A 80 -2.92 10.91 -9.51
C GLY A 80 -2.56 11.63 -8.20
N GLY A 81 -2.94 11.07 -7.05
CA GLY A 81 -2.85 11.74 -5.74
C GLY A 81 -4.13 12.51 -5.37
N PRO A 82 -4.20 13.11 -4.18
CA PRO A 82 -5.40 13.82 -3.72
C PRO A 82 -5.83 14.93 -4.67
N LEU A 83 -7.12 14.98 -5.01
CA LEU A 83 -7.70 16.08 -5.79
C LEU A 83 -8.17 17.19 -4.86
N HIS A 84 -7.50 18.34 -4.94
CA HIS A 84 -7.78 19.49 -4.08
C HIS A 84 -9.07 20.22 -4.46
N ASP A 85 -9.43 20.21 -5.75
CA ASP A 85 -10.59 20.90 -6.29
C ASP A 85 -11.23 20.13 -7.46
N ASN A 86 -12.41 20.59 -7.87
CA ASN A 86 -13.12 20.18 -9.06
C ASN A 86 -12.75 21.10 -10.23
N ALA A 87 -11.57 20.89 -10.82
CA ALA A 87 -11.08 21.66 -11.97
C ALA A 87 -11.10 23.19 -11.72
N GLY A 88 -10.54 23.61 -10.58
CA GLY A 88 -10.47 25.00 -10.15
C GLY A 88 -11.68 25.52 -9.37
N GLN A 89 -12.71 24.69 -9.16
CA GLN A 89 -13.86 25.00 -8.30
C GLN A 89 -13.83 24.17 -7.01
N PRO A 90 -14.25 24.70 -5.85
CA PRO A 90 -14.32 23.88 -4.64
C PRO A 90 -15.28 22.70 -4.81
N TRP A 91 -14.97 21.58 -4.16
CA TRP A 91 -15.91 20.47 -4.07
C TRP A 91 -17.20 20.89 -3.35
N PRO A 92 -18.38 20.43 -3.80
CA PRO A 92 -19.63 20.70 -3.12
C PRO A 92 -19.64 20.20 -1.66
N ALA A 93 -20.36 20.87 -0.77
CA ALA A 93 -20.52 20.44 0.62
C ALA A 93 -21.47 19.24 0.77
N SER A 94 -22.36 19.03 -0.20
CA SER A 94 -23.37 17.98 -0.21
C SER A 94 -23.28 17.13 -1.48
N ALA A 95 -23.88 15.94 -1.44
CA ALA A 95 -23.96 15.08 -2.61
C ALA A 95 -24.85 15.71 -3.68
N GLY A 96 -24.45 15.65 -4.95
CA GLY A 96 -25.19 16.26 -6.04
C GLY A 96 -24.59 16.04 -7.41
N TYR A 97 -25.36 16.39 -8.44
CA TYR A 97 -24.89 16.43 -9.82
C TYR A 97 -23.86 17.54 -10.01
N LEU A 98 -22.72 17.19 -10.61
CA LEU A 98 -21.83 18.15 -11.27
C LEU A 98 -22.22 18.31 -12.75
N HIS A 99 -22.72 17.21 -13.35
CA HIS A 99 -23.33 17.21 -14.66
C HIS A 99 -24.59 16.33 -14.63
N GLN A 100 -25.73 16.92 -14.96
CA GLN A 100 -27.00 16.20 -15.02
C GLN A 100 -27.20 15.65 -16.43
N PRO A 101 -27.56 14.36 -16.59
CA PRO A 101 -27.73 13.76 -17.91
C PRO A 101 -28.89 14.41 -18.69
N GLU A 102 -28.69 14.62 -19.98
CA GLU A 102 -29.75 15.07 -20.89
C GLU A 102 -30.66 13.88 -21.23
N HIS A 103 -31.81 13.80 -20.56
CA HIS A 103 -32.85 12.84 -20.94
C HIS A 103 -33.66 13.42 -22.11
N LYS A 104 -33.52 12.85 -23.31
CA LYS A 104 -34.50 13.08 -24.39
C LYS A 104 -35.83 12.50 -23.93
N ASN A 105 -36.94 13.22 -24.15
CA ASN A 105 -38.32 12.94 -23.67
C ASN A 105 -38.87 11.54 -24.05
N SER A 106 -38.30 10.46 -23.52
CA SER A 106 -38.65 9.09 -23.90
C SER A 106 -38.70 8.18 -22.68
N GLY A 107 -39.78 8.30 -21.92
CA GLY A 107 -40.21 7.27 -20.98
C GLY A 107 -40.07 7.59 -19.48
N ARG A 108 -40.54 6.63 -18.67
CA ARG A 108 -40.51 6.70 -17.21
C ARG A 108 -39.07 6.52 -16.71
N LEU A 109 -38.50 7.54 -16.07
CA LEU A 109 -37.19 7.43 -15.42
C LEU A 109 -37.26 6.53 -14.18
N GLN A 110 -36.18 5.80 -13.93
CA GLN A 110 -35.95 5.00 -12.73
C GLN A 110 -35.00 5.72 -11.78
N GLN A 111 -35.15 5.50 -10.48
CA GLN A 111 -34.23 6.01 -9.48
C GLN A 111 -33.12 4.98 -9.21
N LEU A 112 -31.87 5.44 -9.24
CA LEU A 112 -30.69 4.67 -8.82
C LEU A 112 -30.01 5.41 -7.66
N THR A 113 -29.86 4.75 -6.53
CA THR A 113 -29.08 5.27 -5.40
C THR A 113 -27.62 4.89 -5.57
N LEU A 114 -26.75 5.88 -5.70
CA LEU A 114 -25.30 5.74 -5.60
C LEU A 114 -24.90 5.85 -4.12
N ASP A 115 -24.27 4.81 -3.58
CA ASP A 115 -24.10 4.64 -2.14
C ASP A 115 -22.63 4.64 -1.71
N ASN A 116 -22.17 5.75 -1.13
CA ASN A 116 -20.81 5.95 -0.64
C ASN A 116 -20.67 5.74 0.89
N GLN A 117 -21.68 5.17 1.54
CA GLN A 117 -21.75 5.00 3.01
C GLN A 117 -20.55 4.26 3.59
N ASN A 118 -19.98 3.31 2.86
CA ASN A 118 -18.87 2.48 3.32
C ASN A 118 -17.47 3.06 3.04
N ASN A 119 -17.38 4.25 2.44
CA ASN A 119 -16.09 4.90 2.17
C ASN A 119 -15.89 6.12 3.08
N ALA A 120 -14.73 6.19 3.71
CA ALA A 120 -14.30 7.33 4.53
C ALA A 120 -13.73 8.50 3.69
N PHE A 121 -14.00 8.52 2.39
CA PHE A 121 -13.50 9.52 1.45
C PHE A 121 -14.57 9.94 0.44
N PRO A 122 -14.52 11.18 -0.06
CA PRO A 122 -15.40 11.61 -1.14
C PRO A 122 -15.06 10.91 -2.46
N VAL A 123 -16.08 10.78 -3.30
CA VAL A 123 -15.97 10.16 -4.62
C VAL A 123 -16.61 11.02 -5.69
N LEU A 124 -16.01 11.00 -6.86
CA LEU A 124 -16.62 11.48 -8.10
C LEU A 124 -17.06 10.26 -8.91
N VAL A 125 -18.32 10.23 -9.30
CA VAL A 125 -18.92 9.14 -10.07
C VAL A 125 -19.35 9.64 -11.42
N LYS A 126 -18.94 8.95 -12.48
CA LYS A 126 -19.48 9.11 -13.83
C LYS A 126 -20.29 7.86 -14.16
N LEU A 127 -21.54 8.03 -14.53
CA LEU A 127 -22.38 6.96 -15.06
C LEU A 127 -22.67 7.25 -16.53
N GLU A 128 -22.14 6.40 -17.40
CA GLU A 128 -22.18 6.56 -18.85
C GLU A 128 -23.10 5.52 -19.48
N THR A 129 -23.84 5.92 -20.51
CA THR A 129 -24.53 4.99 -21.41
C THR A 129 -23.61 4.73 -22.62
N PRO A 130 -23.21 3.47 -22.90
CA PRO A 130 -22.31 3.16 -24.01
C PRO A 130 -22.81 3.74 -25.35
N GLY A 131 -21.92 4.42 -26.08
CA GLY A 131 -22.25 5.05 -27.36
C GLY A 131 -23.11 6.31 -27.26
N GLN A 132 -23.49 6.76 -26.06
CA GLN A 132 -24.32 7.96 -25.84
C GLN A 132 -23.69 8.89 -24.80
N PRO A 133 -22.61 9.60 -25.14
CA PRO A 133 -21.88 10.45 -24.20
C PRO A 133 -22.72 11.61 -23.63
N GLN A 134 -23.80 12.02 -24.31
CA GLN A 134 -24.76 13.03 -23.82
C GLN A 134 -25.60 12.55 -22.63
N GLN A 135 -25.70 11.23 -22.41
CA GLN A 135 -26.40 10.63 -21.27
C GLN A 135 -25.44 10.29 -20.12
N LEU A 136 -24.42 11.13 -19.94
CA LEU A 136 -23.50 11.07 -18.82
C LEU A 136 -24.12 11.72 -17.60
N ALA A 137 -24.16 11.01 -16.47
CA ALA A 137 -24.36 11.62 -15.16
C ALA A 137 -23.02 11.73 -14.45
N GLU A 138 -22.65 12.94 -14.01
CA GLU A 138 -21.48 13.16 -13.17
C GLU A 138 -21.94 13.65 -11.79
N VAL A 139 -21.51 12.95 -10.74
CA VAL A 139 -22.02 13.14 -9.39
C VAL A 139 -20.86 13.19 -8.41
N PHE A 140 -20.88 14.20 -7.54
CA PHE A 140 -20.03 14.24 -6.37
C PHE A 140 -20.79 13.68 -5.16
N ILE A 141 -20.14 12.81 -4.39
CA ILE A 141 -20.71 12.27 -3.15
C ILE A 141 -19.65 12.37 -2.03
N PRO A 142 -19.94 13.07 -0.91
CA PRO A 142 -19.03 13.15 0.21
C PRO A 142 -18.82 11.78 0.88
N ALA A 143 -17.81 11.70 1.75
CA ALA A 143 -17.58 10.52 2.59
C ALA A 143 -18.85 10.16 3.36
N ALA A 144 -19.13 8.86 3.47
CA ALA A 144 -20.34 8.33 4.10
C ALA A 144 -21.68 8.89 3.54
N GLY A 145 -21.67 9.43 2.32
CA GLY A 145 -22.86 9.99 1.66
C GLY A 145 -23.58 8.99 0.76
N SER A 146 -24.73 9.40 0.23
CA SER A 146 -25.40 8.72 -0.89
C SER A 146 -26.18 9.73 -1.72
N PHE A 147 -26.43 9.43 -2.98
CA PHE A 147 -27.20 10.31 -3.86
C PHE A 147 -28.10 9.53 -4.80
N ASN A 148 -29.31 10.03 -5.02
CA ASN A 148 -30.26 9.44 -5.95
C ASN A 148 -30.14 10.13 -7.30
N ILE A 149 -29.86 9.34 -8.33
CA ILE A 149 -29.89 9.81 -9.71
C ILE A 149 -31.10 9.23 -10.45
N LYS A 150 -31.51 9.92 -11.52
CA LYS A 150 -32.49 9.43 -12.47
C LYS A 150 -31.78 8.80 -13.67
N THR A 151 -32.22 7.61 -14.06
CA THR A 151 -31.68 6.84 -15.19
C THR A 151 -32.82 6.31 -16.06
N ASN A 152 -32.50 5.86 -17.27
CA ASN A 152 -33.46 5.16 -18.10
C ASN A 152 -33.63 3.72 -17.58
N PRO A 153 -34.86 3.17 -17.55
CA PRO A 153 -35.09 1.79 -17.16
C PRO A 153 -34.52 0.84 -18.22
N ALA A 154 -33.97 -0.30 -17.80
CA ALA A 154 -33.40 -1.32 -18.69
C ALA A 154 -32.24 -0.84 -19.60
N GLY A 155 -31.54 0.24 -19.20
CA GLY A 155 -30.33 0.70 -19.86
C GLY A 155 -29.09 -0.13 -19.48
N GLU A 156 -28.15 -0.23 -20.42
CA GLU A 156 -26.78 -0.66 -20.14
C GLU A 156 -25.95 0.55 -19.71
N TYR A 157 -25.13 0.37 -18.68
CA TYR A 157 -24.35 1.44 -18.07
C TYR A 157 -22.90 1.01 -17.82
N ILE A 158 -22.02 1.99 -17.86
CA ILE A 158 -20.64 1.90 -17.38
C ILE A 158 -20.47 2.92 -16.27
N MET A 159 -20.02 2.46 -15.11
CA MET A 159 -19.72 3.32 -13.99
C MET A 159 -18.21 3.54 -13.89
N LYS A 160 -17.80 4.79 -13.72
CA LYS A 160 -16.44 5.14 -13.33
C LYS A 160 -16.46 5.88 -12.00
N ILE A 161 -15.50 5.57 -11.14
CA ILE A 161 -15.36 6.16 -9.81
C ILE A 161 -13.95 6.69 -9.67
N ARG A 162 -13.83 7.94 -9.25
CA ARG A 162 -12.58 8.54 -8.81
C ARG A 162 -12.61 8.75 -7.32
N ASN A 163 -11.66 8.17 -6.62
CA ASN A 163 -11.42 8.44 -5.21
C ASN A 163 -10.75 9.80 -5.08
N ILE A 164 -11.42 10.79 -4.49
CA ILE A 164 -10.89 12.15 -4.39
C ILE A 164 -9.67 12.23 -3.46
N LYS A 165 -9.59 11.36 -2.45
CA LYS A 165 -8.49 11.35 -1.48
C LYS A 165 -7.19 10.81 -2.08
N SER A 166 -7.25 9.80 -2.96
CA SER A 166 -6.05 9.18 -3.55
C SER A 166 -5.84 9.48 -5.02
N GLY A 167 -6.85 10.01 -5.71
CA GLY A 167 -6.87 10.18 -7.15
C GLY A 167 -6.99 8.89 -7.96
N CYS A 168 -7.26 7.76 -7.30
CA CYS A 168 -7.39 6.48 -7.99
C CYS A 168 -8.68 6.41 -8.79
N ASN A 169 -8.59 5.99 -10.05
CA ASN A 169 -9.73 5.79 -10.93
C ASN A 169 -10.07 4.31 -11.09
N PHE A 170 -11.36 4.02 -11.10
CA PHE A 170 -11.91 2.69 -11.31
C PHE A 170 -13.04 2.75 -12.31
N ARG A 171 -13.24 1.66 -13.06
CA ARG A 171 -14.30 1.49 -14.05
C ARG A 171 -14.96 0.15 -13.88
N SER A 172 -16.27 0.08 -14.09
CA SER A 172 -16.99 -1.18 -14.16
C SER A 172 -16.93 -1.79 -15.55
N ARG A 173 -17.19 -3.10 -15.63
CA ARG A 173 -17.72 -3.67 -16.87
C ARG A 173 -19.12 -3.10 -17.14
N PRO A 174 -19.61 -3.14 -18.40
CA PRO A 174 -21.00 -2.82 -18.66
C PRO A 174 -21.95 -3.67 -17.81
N PHE A 175 -22.98 -3.05 -17.24
CA PHE A 175 -24.00 -3.72 -16.44
C PHE A 175 -25.37 -3.15 -16.76
N THR A 176 -26.42 -3.94 -16.55
CA THR A 176 -27.79 -3.54 -16.84
C THR A 176 -28.57 -3.29 -15.56
N LEU A 177 -29.41 -2.26 -15.56
CA LEU A 177 -30.35 -1.99 -14.47
C LEU A 177 -31.69 -2.65 -14.77
N SER A 178 -32.22 -3.47 -13.85
CA SER A 178 -33.55 -4.04 -14.01
C SER A 178 -34.65 -3.02 -13.65
N SER A 179 -35.78 -3.07 -14.35
CA SER A 179 -36.87 -2.06 -14.28
C SER A 179 -37.72 -2.09 -13.01
N HIS A 180 -37.50 -3.04 -12.08
CA HIS A 180 -38.43 -3.34 -10.99
C HIS A 180 -37.90 -3.09 -9.57
N LEU A 181 -36.68 -2.57 -9.41
CA LEU A 181 -36.05 -2.39 -8.10
C LEU A 181 -35.62 -0.95 -7.87
N ASP A 182 -35.74 -0.47 -6.63
CA ASP A 182 -35.01 0.71 -6.14
C ASP A 182 -33.54 0.33 -6.01
N TRP A 183 -32.81 0.41 -7.12
CA TRP A 183 -31.42 -0.04 -7.17
C TRP A 183 -30.57 0.81 -6.24
N ARG A 184 -29.79 0.14 -5.39
CA ARG A 184 -28.75 0.75 -4.57
C ARG A 184 -27.40 0.16 -4.97
N LEU A 185 -26.53 1.01 -5.48
CA LEU A 185 -25.23 0.63 -5.99
C LEU A 185 -24.13 1.06 -5.00
N PRO A 186 -23.56 0.13 -4.23
CA PRO A 186 -22.45 0.44 -3.34
C PRO A 186 -21.21 0.84 -4.15
N LEU A 187 -20.61 1.97 -3.79
CA LEU A 187 -19.42 2.51 -4.44
C LEU A 187 -18.12 1.96 -3.83
N ASN A 188 -18.16 0.71 -3.35
CA ASN A 188 -17.00 0.10 -2.70
C ASN A 188 -15.93 -0.22 -3.76
N THR A 189 -14.75 0.35 -3.59
CA THR A 189 -13.59 0.14 -4.49
C THR A 189 -12.78 -1.12 -4.13
N GLN A 190 -13.08 -1.77 -3.00
CA GLN A 190 -12.25 -2.82 -2.39
C GLN A 190 -12.91 -4.21 -2.31
N THR A 191 -14.18 -4.38 -2.72
CA THR A 191 -14.89 -5.68 -2.59
C THR A 191 -15.78 -6.01 -3.79
N ASP A 192 -16.07 -7.30 -3.92
CA ASP A 192 -17.00 -7.97 -4.85
C ASP A 192 -18.46 -7.50 -4.67
N GLY A 193 -18.71 -6.22 -4.91
CA GLY A 193 -20.06 -5.67 -5.00
C GLY A 193 -20.79 -6.19 -6.23
N SER A 194 -22.08 -5.86 -6.35
CA SER A 194 -22.91 -6.24 -7.52
C SER A 194 -22.33 -5.77 -8.87
N VAL A 195 -21.46 -4.75 -8.85
CA VAL A 195 -20.72 -4.25 -10.00
C VAL A 195 -19.23 -4.32 -9.71
N ARG A 196 -18.52 -5.19 -10.44
CA ARG A 196 -17.07 -5.35 -10.31
C ARG A 196 -16.34 -4.18 -10.94
N LEU A 197 -15.48 -3.55 -10.14
CA LEU A 197 -14.63 -2.43 -10.55
C LEU A 197 -13.21 -2.92 -10.86
N GLN A 198 -12.62 -2.36 -11.90
CA GLN A 198 -11.21 -2.53 -12.27
C GLN A 198 -10.54 -1.16 -12.32
N PRO A 199 -9.28 -1.05 -11.91
CA PRO A 199 -8.58 0.23 -11.97
C PRO A 199 -8.35 0.64 -13.42
N ILE A 200 -8.34 1.96 -13.67
CA ILE A 200 -8.12 2.57 -14.98
C ILE A 200 -7.19 3.77 -14.86
N SER A 201 -6.62 4.20 -15.98
CA SER A 201 -5.77 5.39 -16.00
C SER A 201 -6.56 6.70 -15.97
N ASP A 202 -5.91 7.81 -15.68
CA ASP A 202 -6.52 9.15 -15.76
C ASP A 202 -7.09 9.48 -17.15
N ARG A 203 -6.50 8.94 -18.22
CA ARG A 203 -6.97 9.18 -19.60
C ARG A 203 -8.28 8.45 -19.91
N GLU A 204 -8.54 7.36 -19.20
CA GLU A 204 -9.72 6.53 -19.40
C GLU A 204 -10.91 6.96 -18.53
N PHE A 205 -10.68 7.87 -17.58
CA PHE A 205 -11.69 8.38 -16.64
C PHE A 205 -12.57 9.47 -17.27
#